data_AF-A0A538L7B9-F1
#
_entry.id   AF-A0A538L7B9-F1
#
_cell.length_a   1.000
_cell.length_b   1.000
_cell.length_c   1.000
_cell.angle_alpha   90.00
_cell.angle_beta   90.00
_cell.angle_gamma   90.00
#
_symmetry.space_group_name_H-M   'P 1'
#
loop_
_entity.id
_entity.type
_entity.pdbx_description
1 polymer ?
#
loop_
_entity_poly.entity_id
_entity_poly.type
_entity_poly.pdbx_seq_one_letter_code
_entity_poly.pdbx_strand_id
1 'polypeptide(L)'
;MFWKYVVAALRSVAGKEVGAGALSLLESSQAPIDAVLTALINDLFAVSDDVILVLDDYHVIEAPEVHDGVVFLLEHLPPRMHLIIASRADPPFSLARWRGVGGLTEIRAADLRFTPEESATYLDGTVGGGLTAQDVATLDQRTEGWIAALQLAALSMQGRDDLRSFIAGFAGDDRYIVDYLVEEVLQRQSEDVRQFLLQSSILDRLSGPLCDAVTGQANGGATLVTLERANLFLVPLDDRRRWYRYHHLFADVLRAHLLDEQADQVPALHSRASDWFERSGEPAEAIRHALAAGDFDKAANLAELAIRAMAQARQEATMRGWLKVLPAEVVRFRPVLTVGFAGALLLAGEFEAADKLGVIYIESKSKSHPAHR
;
A
#
# COMPACT_ATOMS: atom_id res chain seq x y z
N MET A 1 -25.48 -8.60 23.12
CA MET A 1 -25.82 -9.50 21.99
C MET A 1 -24.66 -10.46 21.68
N PHE A 2 -23.42 -9.96 21.52
CA PHE A 2 -22.20 -10.74 21.26
C PHE A 2 -22.07 -12.04 22.10
N TRP A 3 -22.04 -11.92 23.43
CA TRP A 3 -21.83 -13.07 24.31
C TRP A 3 -22.93 -14.15 24.23
N LYS A 4 -24.15 -13.79 23.84
CA LYS A 4 -25.21 -14.79 23.60
C LYS A 4 -24.85 -15.67 22.40
N TYR A 5 -24.28 -15.11 21.34
CA TYR A 5 -23.80 -15.86 20.18
C TYR A 5 -22.59 -16.73 20.51
N VAL A 6 -21.64 -16.21 21.30
CA VAL A 6 -20.49 -17.00 21.76
C VAL A 6 -20.95 -18.23 22.53
N VAL A 7 -21.85 -18.06 23.51
CA VAL A 7 -22.38 -19.20 24.27
C VAL A 7 -23.15 -20.17 23.37
N ALA A 8 -23.98 -19.66 22.44
CA ALA A 8 -24.70 -20.50 21.50
C ALA A 8 -23.76 -21.33 20.60
N ALA A 9 -22.66 -20.73 20.13
CA ALA A 9 -21.64 -21.42 19.33
C ALA A 9 -20.96 -22.52 20.15
N LEU A 10 -20.52 -22.22 21.37
CA LEU A 10 -19.88 -23.18 22.26
C LEU A 10 -20.80 -24.36 22.60
N ARG A 11 -22.09 -24.11 22.84
CA ARG A 11 -23.09 -25.17 23.07
C ARG A 11 -23.24 -26.15 21.92
N SER A 12 -22.96 -25.72 20.70
CA SER A 12 -23.06 -26.59 19.53
C SER A 12 -21.95 -27.66 19.47
N VAL A 13 -20.82 -27.41 20.14
CA VAL A 13 -19.64 -28.28 20.14
C VAL A 13 -19.41 -28.93 21.50
N ALA A 14 -19.46 -28.16 22.59
CA ALA A 14 -19.12 -28.61 23.94
C ALA A 14 -20.30 -29.22 24.72
N GLY A 15 -21.48 -29.31 24.08
CA GLY A 15 -22.69 -29.89 24.67
C GLY A 15 -23.70 -28.84 25.15
N LYS A 16 -24.97 -29.25 25.19
CA LYS A 16 -26.10 -28.33 25.45
C LYS A 16 -26.12 -27.76 26.86
N GLU A 17 -25.47 -28.41 27.84
CA GLU A 17 -25.45 -27.93 29.23
C GLU A 17 -24.46 -26.77 29.44
N VAL A 18 -23.43 -26.65 28.58
CA VAL A 18 -22.41 -25.61 28.69
C VAL A 18 -23.04 -24.23 28.54
N GLY A 19 -22.74 -23.31 29.45
CA GLY A 19 -23.19 -21.93 29.39
C GLY A 19 -24.69 -21.72 29.62
N ALA A 20 -25.42 -22.72 30.12
CA ALA A 20 -26.83 -22.56 30.48
C ALA A 20 -27.04 -21.50 31.58
N GLY A 21 -26.16 -21.51 32.59
CA GLY A 21 -26.12 -20.48 33.63
C GLY A 21 -25.73 -19.10 33.07
N ALA A 22 -24.74 -19.06 32.17
CA ALA A 22 -24.30 -17.84 31.51
C ALA A 22 -25.42 -17.20 30.67
N LEU A 23 -26.20 -17.99 29.92
CA LEU A 23 -27.36 -17.49 29.16
C LEU A 23 -28.46 -16.93 30.06
N SER A 24 -28.75 -17.61 31.16
CA SER A 24 -29.74 -17.14 32.13
C SER A 24 -29.34 -15.78 32.73
N LEU A 25 -28.05 -15.58 33.00
CA LEU A 25 -27.50 -14.29 33.45
C LEU A 25 -27.55 -13.22 32.35
N LEU A 26 -27.33 -13.58 31.09
CA LEU A 26 -27.45 -12.66 29.94
C LEU A 26 -28.90 -12.27 29.63
N GLU A 27 -29.88 -13.04 30.10
CA GLU A 27 -31.31 -12.75 29.96
C GLU A 27 -31.85 -11.86 31.08
N SER A 28 -31.21 -11.84 32.26
CA SER A 28 -31.64 -11.04 33.41
C SER A 28 -31.25 -9.55 33.33
N SER A 29 -30.66 -9.09 32.22
CA SER A 29 -30.30 -7.70 31.87
C SER A 29 -29.43 -6.89 32.87
N GLN A 30 -29.15 -7.41 34.07
CA GLN A 30 -28.41 -6.70 35.13
C GLN A 30 -27.13 -7.43 35.58
N ALA A 31 -26.84 -8.63 35.06
CA ALA A 31 -25.65 -9.36 35.46
C ALA A 31 -24.38 -8.70 34.88
N PRO A 32 -23.32 -8.48 35.69
CA PRO A 32 -22.03 -8.03 35.19
C PRO A 32 -21.43 -9.10 34.27
N ILE A 33 -20.71 -8.67 33.24
CA ILE A 33 -20.19 -9.60 32.22
C ILE A 33 -19.22 -10.63 32.82
N ASP A 34 -18.42 -10.23 33.80
CA ASP A 34 -17.48 -11.12 34.50
C ASP A 34 -18.20 -12.30 35.17
N ALA A 35 -19.41 -12.09 35.70
CA ALA A 35 -20.20 -13.17 36.30
C ALA A 35 -20.73 -14.15 35.24
N VAL A 36 -21.15 -13.62 34.08
CA VAL A 36 -21.55 -14.44 32.92
C VAL A 36 -20.37 -15.29 32.45
N LEU A 37 -19.21 -14.66 32.28
CA LEU A 37 -18.00 -15.34 31.80
C LEU A 37 -17.48 -16.35 32.82
N THR A 38 -17.52 -16.02 34.11
CA THR A 38 -17.13 -16.97 35.17
C THR A 38 -17.99 -18.23 35.12
N ALA A 39 -19.31 -18.10 34.97
CA ALA A 39 -20.21 -19.24 34.82
C ALA A 39 -19.85 -20.08 33.57
N LEU A 40 -19.64 -19.41 32.42
CA LEU A 40 -19.27 -20.07 31.17
C LEU A 40 -17.92 -20.81 31.29
N ILE A 41 -16.91 -20.16 31.88
CA ILE A 41 -15.56 -20.71 32.04
C ILE A 41 -15.60 -21.95 32.93
N ASN A 42 -16.35 -21.91 34.04
CA ASN A 42 -16.51 -23.07 34.92
C ASN A 42 -17.12 -24.27 34.18
N ASP A 43 -18.13 -24.04 33.34
CA ASP A 43 -18.71 -25.09 32.52
C ASP A 43 -17.69 -25.66 31.52
N LEU A 44 -16.89 -24.79 30.89
CA LEU A 44 -15.84 -25.18 29.94
C LEU A 44 -14.68 -25.94 30.60
N PHE A 45 -14.35 -25.68 31.87
CA PHE A 45 -13.36 -26.45 32.63
C PHE A 45 -13.77 -27.92 32.82
N ALA A 46 -15.08 -28.21 32.81
CA ALA A 46 -15.59 -29.57 32.92
C ALA A 46 -15.60 -30.32 31.58
N VAL A 47 -15.35 -29.62 30.46
CA VAL A 47 -15.32 -30.22 29.12
C VAL A 47 -14.03 -31.01 28.93
N SER A 48 -14.17 -32.27 28.48
CA SER A 48 -13.05 -33.18 28.26
C SER A 48 -12.45 -33.09 26.86
N ASP A 49 -13.08 -32.42 25.91
CA ASP A 49 -12.55 -32.29 24.56
C ASP A 49 -11.92 -30.92 24.36
N ASP A 50 -11.00 -30.83 23.39
CA ASP A 50 -10.43 -29.54 23.00
C ASP A 50 -11.48 -28.69 22.27
N VAL A 51 -11.61 -27.43 22.66
CA VAL A 51 -12.60 -26.49 22.13
C VAL A 51 -11.88 -25.31 21.49
N ILE A 52 -12.09 -25.09 20.20
CA ILE A 52 -11.55 -23.94 19.47
C ILE A 52 -12.67 -22.94 19.23
N LEU A 53 -12.54 -21.74 19.79
CA LEU A 53 -13.40 -20.60 19.51
C LEU A 53 -12.73 -19.71 18.46
N VAL A 54 -13.37 -19.53 17.31
CA VAL A 54 -12.90 -18.62 16.26
C VAL A 54 -13.79 -17.38 16.26
N LEU A 55 -13.19 -16.22 16.44
CA LEU A 55 -13.83 -14.92 16.28
C LEU A 55 -13.37 -14.32 14.95
N ASP A 56 -14.25 -14.36 13.96
CA ASP A 56 -14.00 -13.79 12.64
C ASP A 56 -14.46 -12.33 12.57
N ASP A 57 -13.79 -11.54 11.73
CA ASP A 57 -14.03 -10.10 11.56
C ASP A 57 -14.05 -9.28 12.87
N TYR A 58 -13.15 -9.57 13.81
CA TYR A 58 -13.19 -8.97 15.15
C TYR A 58 -13.11 -7.44 15.16
N HIS A 59 -12.41 -6.83 14.18
CA HIS A 59 -12.35 -5.38 13.97
C HIS A 59 -13.70 -4.66 13.82
N VAL A 60 -14.80 -5.38 13.51
CA VAL A 60 -16.16 -4.80 13.45
C VAL A 60 -16.74 -4.52 14.84
N ILE A 61 -16.16 -5.12 15.89
CA ILE A 61 -16.57 -4.90 17.26
C ILE A 61 -15.92 -3.62 17.78
N GLU A 62 -16.73 -2.61 18.10
CA GLU A 62 -16.27 -1.34 18.65
C GLU A 62 -16.57 -1.19 20.16
N ALA A 63 -17.43 -2.06 20.71
CA ALA A 63 -17.93 -1.97 22.08
C ALA A 63 -16.85 -2.33 23.13
N PRO A 64 -16.41 -1.38 23.98
CA PRO A 64 -15.36 -1.62 24.98
C PRO A 64 -15.65 -2.81 25.91
N GLU A 65 -16.91 -2.98 26.31
CA GLU A 65 -17.31 -4.04 27.23
C GLU A 65 -17.15 -5.45 26.63
N VAL A 66 -17.17 -5.55 25.29
CA VAL A 66 -16.88 -6.82 24.61
C VAL A 66 -15.38 -7.11 24.64
N HIS A 67 -14.55 -6.09 24.42
CA HIS A 67 -13.09 -6.22 24.48
C HIS A 67 -12.63 -6.61 25.89
N ASP A 68 -13.15 -5.95 26.91
CA ASP A 68 -12.85 -6.27 28.31
C ASP A 68 -13.23 -7.71 28.65
N GLY A 69 -14.41 -8.17 28.20
CA GLY A 69 -14.81 -9.56 28.40
C GLY A 69 -13.93 -10.58 27.65
N VAL A 70 -13.43 -10.24 26.45
CA VAL A 70 -12.50 -11.12 25.73
C VAL A 70 -11.15 -11.19 26.44
N VAL A 71 -10.67 -10.07 26.98
CA VAL A 71 -9.48 -10.04 27.84
C VAL A 71 -9.69 -10.90 29.08
N PHE A 72 -10.84 -10.77 29.75
CA PHE A 72 -11.18 -11.59 30.91
C PHE A 72 -11.17 -13.09 30.58
N LEU A 73 -11.73 -13.47 29.43
CA LEU A 73 -11.73 -14.86 28.95
C LEU A 73 -10.30 -15.35 28.67
N LEU A 74 -9.45 -14.54 28.04
CA LEU A 74 -8.04 -14.87 27.78
C LEU A 74 -7.24 -15.06 29.07
N GLU A 75 -7.49 -14.25 30.09
CA GLU A 75 -6.83 -14.34 31.40
C GLU A 75 -7.19 -15.61 32.18
N HIS A 76 -8.34 -16.21 31.88
CA HIS A 76 -8.89 -17.36 32.60
C HIS A 76 -9.18 -18.53 31.65
N LEU A 77 -8.48 -18.58 30.51
CA LEU A 77 -8.75 -19.55 29.45
C LEU A 77 -8.58 -20.98 29.98
N PRO A 78 -9.60 -21.86 29.86
CA PRO A 78 -9.47 -23.26 30.22
C PRO A 78 -8.33 -23.94 29.43
N PRO A 79 -7.59 -24.92 30.00
CA PRO A 79 -6.44 -25.55 29.35
C PRO A 79 -6.72 -26.23 28.00
N ARG A 80 -7.97 -26.64 27.77
CA ARG A 80 -8.44 -27.30 26.54
C ARG A 80 -9.15 -26.35 25.59
N MET A 81 -9.25 -25.06 25.95
CA MET A 81 -9.84 -24.05 25.10
C MET A 81 -8.75 -23.29 24.36
N HIS A 82 -8.96 -23.04 23.08
CA HIS A 82 -8.12 -22.18 22.26
C HIS A 82 -8.96 -21.07 21.64
N LEU A 83 -8.44 -19.85 21.65
CA LEU A 83 -9.08 -18.70 21.00
C LEU A 83 -8.27 -18.31 19.75
N ILE A 84 -8.96 -18.25 18.61
CA ILE A 84 -8.43 -17.71 17.36
C ILE A 84 -9.20 -16.43 17.06
N ILE A 85 -8.48 -15.33 16.82
CA ILE A 85 -9.07 -14.06 16.41
C ILE A 85 -8.58 -13.74 15.00
N ALA A 86 -9.50 -13.73 14.04
CA ALA A 86 -9.27 -13.21 12.69
C ALA A 86 -9.77 -11.77 12.62
N SER A 87 -8.91 -10.87 12.16
CA SER A 87 -9.19 -9.44 12.17
C SER A 87 -8.35 -8.70 11.13
N ARG A 88 -8.92 -7.63 10.55
CA ARG A 88 -8.17 -6.70 9.69
C ARG A 88 -7.32 -5.72 10.48
N ALA A 89 -7.49 -5.62 11.78
CA ALA A 89 -6.70 -4.75 12.64
C ALA A 89 -6.32 -5.44 13.95
N ASP A 90 -5.25 -4.97 14.59
CA ASP A 90 -4.95 -5.39 15.96
C ASP A 90 -6.14 -5.09 16.88
N PRO A 91 -6.58 -6.04 17.72
CA PRO A 91 -7.63 -5.79 18.70
C PRO A 91 -7.25 -4.61 19.63
N PRO A 92 -8.23 -3.84 20.13
CA PRO A 92 -7.99 -2.63 20.91
C PRO A 92 -7.58 -2.92 22.38
N PHE A 93 -6.83 -3.99 22.62
CA PHE A 93 -6.29 -4.37 23.92
C PHE A 93 -4.83 -4.82 23.80
N SER A 94 -4.09 -4.75 24.91
CA SER A 94 -2.63 -4.98 24.90
C SER A 94 -2.29 -6.46 24.68
N LEU A 95 -1.65 -6.75 23.55
CA LEU A 95 -1.09 -8.08 23.24
C LEU A 95 0.31 -8.30 23.83
N ALA A 96 0.97 -7.26 24.34
CA ALA A 96 2.37 -7.31 24.74
C ALA A 96 2.64 -8.34 25.85
N ARG A 97 1.72 -8.47 26.81
CA ARG A 97 1.81 -9.46 27.89
C ARG A 97 1.85 -10.88 27.34
N TRP A 98 0.95 -11.22 26.43
CA TRP A 98 0.83 -12.56 25.84
C TRP A 98 2.02 -12.90 24.96
N ARG A 99 2.53 -11.91 24.22
CA ARG A 99 3.77 -12.03 23.44
C ARG A 99 4.98 -12.32 24.34
N GLY A 100 5.09 -11.65 25.48
CA GLY A 100 6.21 -11.82 26.41
C GLY A 100 6.27 -13.19 27.10
N VAL A 101 5.11 -13.83 27.32
CA VAL A 101 5.03 -15.16 27.96
C VAL A 101 4.96 -16.32 26.95
N GLY A 102 5.02 -16.03 25.63
CA GLY A 102 4.90 -17.04 24.59
C GLY A 102 3.49 -17.64 24.45
N GLY A 103 2.47 -16.97 24.98
CA GLY A 103 1.06 -17.42 24.94
C GLY A 103 0.28 -16.92 23.72
N LEU A 104 0.97 -16.37 22.72
CA LEU A 104 0.37 -15.79 21.52
C LEU A 104 1.14 -16.25 20.27
N THR A 105 0.40 -16.77 19.30
CA THR A 105 0.88 -16.96 17.93
C THR A 105 0.26 -15.90 17.05
N GLU A 106 1.10 -15.16 16.31
CA GLU A 106 0.66 -14.11 15.39
C GLU A 106 0.94 -14.55 13.96
N ILE A 107 -0.09 -14.52 13.12
CA ILE A 107 0.02 -14.70 11.67
C ILE A 107 -0.36 -13.36 11.05
N ARG A 108 0.59 -12.71 10.38
CA ARG A 108 0.44 -11.36 9.81
C ARG A 108 0.32 -11.43 8.30
N ALA A 109 0.04 -10.28 7.69
CA ALA A 109 -0.06 -10.17 6.24
C ALA A 109 1.18 -10.71 5.51
N ALA A 110 2.38 -10.55 6.07
CA ALA A 110 3.61 -11.11 5.50
C ALA A 110 3.65 -12.65 5.53
N ASP A 111 3.05 -13.28 6.53
CA ASP A 111 2.97 -14.74 6.67
C ASP A 111 1.86 -15.34 5.79
N LEU A 112 0.83 -14.55 5.47
CA LEU A 112 -0.28 -14.94 4.59
C LEU A 112 -0.01 -14.67 3.10
N ARG A 113 1.05 -13.92 2.78
CA ARG A 113 1.48 -13.70 1.40
C ARG A 113 2.00 -15.01 0.84
N PHE A 114 1.51 -15.37 -0.32
CA PHE A 114 2.02 -16.51 -1.04
C PHE A 114 3.46 -16.24 -1.44
N THR A 115 4.31 -17.25 -1.26
CA THR A 115 5.62 -17.25 -1.91
C THR A 115 5.45 -17.38 -3.43
N PRO A 116 6.47 -17.04 -4.24
CA PRO A 116 6.40 -17.24 -5.68
C PRO A 116 6.04 -18.69 -6.07
N GLU A 117 6.50 -19.68 -5.30
CA GLU A 117 6.17 -21.09 -5.49
C GLU A 117 4.70 -21.41 -5.16
N GLU A 118 4.16 -20.82 -4.09
CA GLU A 118 2.74 -20.96 -3.72
C GLU A 118 1.83 -20.26 -4.73
N SER A 119 2.20 -19.06 -5.19
CA SER A 119 1.54 -18.32 -6.27
C SER A 119 1.47 -19.14 -7.55
N ALA A 120 2.60 -19.76 -7.96
CA ALA A 120 2.65 -20.65 -9.12
C ALA A 120 1.73 -21.86 -8.95
N THR A 121 1.85 -22.55 -7.82
CA THR A 121 1.04 -23.74 -7.51
C THR A 121 -0.45 -23.44 -7.51
N TYR A 122 -0.84 -22.29 -6.95
CA TYR A 122 -2.23 -21.84 -6.92
C TYR A 122 -2.78 -21.50 -8.30
N LEU A 123 -2.03 -20.75 -9.09
CA LEU A 123 -2.44 -20.33 -10.44
C LEU A 123 -2.56 -21.54 -11.37
N ASP A 124 -1.62 -22.48 -11.32
CA ASP A 124 -1.66 -23.72 -12.09
C ASP A 124 -2.89 -24.56 -11.75
N GLY A 125 -3.26 -24.64 -10.47
CA GLY A 125 -4.44 -25.36 -10.00
C GLY A 125 -5.77 -24.70 -10.33
N THR A 126 -5.81 -23.37 -10.43
CA THR A 126 -7.06 -22.60 -10.54
C THR A 126 -7.39 -22.17 -11.96
N VAL A 127 -6.38 -21.71 -12.72
CA VAL A 127 -6.51 -21.26 -14.11
C VAL A 127 -6.38 -22.45 -15.08
N GLY A 128 -5.69 -23.51 -14.65
CA GLY A 128 -5.33 -24.66 -15.46
C GLY A 128 -4.03 -24.44 -16.26
N GLY A 129 -3.65 -25.44 -17.05
CA GLY A 129 -2.45 -25.36 -17.89
C GLY A 129 -2.58 -24.29 -18.98
N GLY A 130 -1.61 -23.37 -19.06
CA GLY A 130 -1.60 -22.30 -20.07
C GLY A 130 -0.76 -21.09 -19.70
N LEU A 131 -0.49 -20.88 -18.40
CA LEU A 131 0.41 -19.84 -17.93
C LEU A 131 1.87 -20.27 -18.07
N THR A 132 2.71 -19.38 -18.59
CA THR A 132 4.16 -19.58 -18.57
C THR A 132 4.73 -19.11 -17.24
N ALA A 133 5.96 -19.53 -16.91
CA ALA A 133 6.67 -19.03 -15.73
C ALA A 133 6.80 -17.50 -15.71
N GLN A 134 6.89 -16.86 -16.89
CA GLN A 134 6.93 -15.40 -17.00
C GLN A 134 5.58 -14.75 -16.69
N ASP A 135 4.48 -15.40 -17.06
CA ASP A 135 3.12 -14.93 -16.75
C ASP A 135 2.87 -15.00 -15.24
N VAL A 136 3.25 -16.12 -14.61
CA VAL A 136 3.18 -16.31 -13.15
C VAL A 136 4.04 -15.27 -12.43
N ALA A 137 5.29 -15.07 -12.86
CA ALA A 137 6.16 -14.06 -12.27
C ALA A 137 5.58 -12.63 -12.41
N THR A 138 4.91 -12.34 -13.52
CA THR A 138 4.25 -11.05 -13.73
C THR A 138 3.07 -10.87 -12.77
N LEU A 139 2.22 -11.89 -12.61
CA LEU A 139 1.10 -11.87 -11.68
C LEU A 139 1.57 -11.78 -10.21
N ASP A 140 2.59 -12.56 -9.84
CA ASP A 140 3.19 -12.53 -8.51
C ASP A 140 3.77 -11.14 -8.18
N GLN A 141 4.53 -10.55 -9.11
CA GLN A 141 5.10 -9.22 -8.94
C GLN A 141 4.03 -8.14 -8.74
N ARG A 142 2.89 -8.25 -9.44
CA ARG A 142 1.81 -7.25 -9.36
C ARG A 142 0.92 -7.45 -8.15
N THR A 143 0.63 -8.70 -7.79
CA THR A 143 -0.17 -9.03 -6.61
C THR A 143 0.62 -8.99 -5.32
N GLU A 144 1.96 -8.96 -5.38
CA GLU A 144 2.90 -9.10 -4.27
C GLU A 144 2.55 -10.28 -3.34
N GLY A 145 2.11 -11.40 -3.92
CA GLY A 145 1.70 -12.61 -3.20
C GLY A 145 0.33 -12.51 -2.51
N TRP A 146 -0.47 -11.47 -2.77
CA TRP A 146 -1.79 -11.33 -2.15
C TRP A 146 -2.82 -12.29 -2.77
N ILE A 147 -3.19 -13.31 -1.99
CA ILE A 147 -4.08 -14.38 -2.45
C ILE A 147 -5.43 -13.90 -3.00
N ALA A 148 -6.04 -12.87 -2.41
CA ALA A 148 -7.31 -12.38 -2.92
C ALA A 148 -7.15 -11.71 -4.31
N ALA A 149 -6.06 -10.97 -4.55
CA ALA A 149 -5.78 -10.45 -5.89
C ALA A 149 -5.41 -11.57 -6.88
N LEU A 150 -4.68 -12.59 -6.45
CA LEU A 150 -4.42 -13.78 -7.28
C LEU A 150 -5.71 -14.52 -7.64
N GLN A 151 -6.65 -14.62 -6.70
CA GLN A 151 -7.96 -15.23 -6.92
C GLN A 151 -8.80 -14.39 -7.90
N LEU A 152 -8.83 -13.06 -7.73
CA LEU A 152 -9.50 -12.16 -8.67
C LEU A 152 -8.85 -12.24 -10.06
N ALA A 153 -7.52 -12.32 -10.14
CA ALA A 153 -6.80 -12.57 -11.39
C ALA A 153 -7.28 -13.86 -12.05
N ALA A 154 -7.32 -14.95 -11.28
CA ALA A 154 -7.71 -16.27 -11.75
C ALA A 154 -9.16 -16.28 -12.26
N LEU A 155 -10.09 -15.65 -11.55
CA LEU A 155 -11.48 -15.50 -11.97
C LEU A 155 -11.61 -14.68 -13.24
N SER A 156 -10.88 -13.56 -13.36
CA SER A 156 -10.89 -12.71 -14.56
C SER A 156 -10.29 -13.37 -15.81
N MET A 157 -9.44 -14.38 -15.62
CA MET A 157 -8.84 -15.18 -16.69
C MET A 157 -9.76 -16.30 -17.20
N GLN A 158 -10.76 -16.73 -16.42
CA GLN A 158 -11.68 -17.79 -16.84
C GLN A 158 -12.50 -17.37 -18.07
N GLY A 159 -12.42 -18.16 -19.14
CA GLY A 159 -13.20 -17.93 -20.38
C GLY A 159 -12.62 -16.87 -21.32
N ARG A 160 -11.38 -16.41 -21.12
CA ARG A 160 -10.67 -15.55 -22.06
C ARG A 160 -9.74 -16.34 -22.99
N ASP A 161 -9.75 -16.00 -24.27
CA ASP A 161 -8.85 -16.61 -25.27
C ASP A 161 -7.42 -16.02 -25.24
N ASP A 162 -7.27 -14.72 -24.86
CA ASP A 162 -5.96 -14.05 -24.79
C ASP A 162 -5.55 -13.71 -23.35
N LEU A 163 -4.97 -14.71 -22.69
CA LEU A 163 -4.45 -14.59 -21.32
C LEU A 163 -3.21 -13.70 -21.23
N ARG A 164 -2.37 -13.63 -22.27
CA ARG A 164 -1.11 -12.87 -22.20
C ARG A 164 -1.35 -11.38 -22.27
N SER A 165 -2.23 -10.92 -23.17
CA SER A 165 -2.62 -9.51 -23.21
C SER A 165 -3.26 -9.09 -21.89
N PHE A 166 -4.08 -9.96 -21.31
CA PHE A 166 -4.67 -9.74 -19.98
C PHE A 166 -3.62 -9.56 -18.89
N ILE A 167 -2.67 -10.49 -18.76
CA ILE A 167 -1.64 -10.44 -17.70
C ILE A 167 -0.71 -9.24 -17.88
N ALA A 168 -0.36 -8.89 -19.13
CA ALA A 168 0.40 -7.69 -19.42
C ALA A 168 -0.38 -6.41 -19.04
N GLY A 169 -1.71 -6.42 -19.19
CA GLY A 169 -2.62 -5.34 -18.82
C GLY A 169 -3.17 -5.40 -17.39
N PHE A 170 -2.83 -6.43 -16.61
CA PHE A 170 -3.32 -6.67 -15.24
C PHE A 170 -2.68 -5.70 -14.24
N ALA A 171 -2.85 -4.40 -14.46
CA ALA A 171 -2.51 -3.33 -13.52
C ALA A 171 -3.83 -2.86 -12.88
N GLY A 172 -3.83 -1.80 -12.08
CA GLY A 172 -5.04 -1.26 -11.41
C GLY A 172 -6.21 -0.82 -12.31
N ASP A 173 -6.30 -1.31 -13.56
CA ASP A 173 -7.36 -1.10 -14.55
C ASP A 173 -8.28 -2.34 -14.70
N ASP A 174 -8.01 -3.47 -14.01
CA ASP A 174 -8.91 -4.63 -14.04
C ASP A 174 -10.15 -4.38 -13.19
N ARG A 175 -11.31 -4.36 -13.85
CA ARG A 175 -12.61 -4.07 -13.24
C ARG A 175 -12.90 -4.88 -11.97
N TYR A 176 -12.52 -6.15 -11.86
CA TYR A 176 -12.86 -6.95 -10.68
C TYR A 176 -12.00 -6.61 -9.46
N ILE A 177 -10.72 -6.30 -9.66
CA ILE A 177 -9.84 -5.83 -8.59
C ILE A 177 -10.19 -4.41 -8.18
N VAL A 178 -10.47 -3.56 -9.17
CA VAL A 178 -10.94 -2.20 -8.94
C VAL A 178 -12.23 -2.23 -8.14
N ASP A 179 -13.25 -2.97 -8.60
CA ASP A 179 -14.55 -3.07 -7.92
C ASP A 179 -14.38 -3.56 -6.47
N TYR A 180 -13.56 -4.60 -6.23
CA TYR A 180 -13.28 -5.06 -4.87
C TYR A 180 -12.57 -4.00 -4.02
N LEU A 181 -11.46 -3.42 -4.49
CA LEU A 181 -10.70 -2.42 -3.73
C LEU A 181 -11.54 -1.15 -3.49
N VAL A 182 -12.42 -0.80 -4.42
CA VAL A 182 -13.30 0.34 -4.28
C VAL A 182 -14.41 0.05 -3.27
N GLU A 183 -15.16 -1.04 -3.42
CA GLU A 183 -16.32 -1.36 -2.58
C GLU A 183 -15.91 -1.80 -1.16
N GLU A 184 -14.88 -2.62 -1.03
CA GLU A 184 -14.49 -3.22 0.25
C GLU A 184 -13.49 -2.39 1.05
N VAL A 185 -12.75 -1.50 0.39
CA VAL A 185 -11.67 -0.72 1.02
C VAL A 185 -12.00 0.77 0.98
N LEU A 186 -12.15 1.35 -0.21
CA LEU A 186 -12.25 2.81 -0.35
C LEU A 186 -13.61 3.37 0.09
N GLN A 187 -14.73 2.76 -0.31
CA GLN A 187 -16.09 3.22 0.01
C GLN A 187 -16.48 3.05 1.48
N ARG A 188 -15.76 2.18 2.22
CA ARG A 188 -15.97 1.98 3.66
C ARG A 188 -15.23 3.01 4.52
N GLN A 189 -14.37 3.85 3.95
CA GLN A 189 -13.65 4.86 4.70
C GLN A 189 -14.51 6.10 4.95
N SER A 190 -14.17 6.84 6.00
CA SER A 190 -14.67 8.21 6.14
C SER A 190 -14.17 9.08 5.00
N GLU A 191 -14.92 10.14 4.68
CA GLU A 191 -14.56 11.05 3.58
C GLU A 191 -13.14 11.63 3.75
N ASP A 192 -12.75 12.00 4.98
CA ASP A 192 -11.42 12.54 5.26
C ASP A 192 -10.29 11.55 4.91
N VAL A 193 -10.46 10.28 5.29
CA VAL A 193 -9.48 9.21 5.01
C VAL A 193 -9.45 8.89 3.52
N ARG A 194 -10.61 8.85 2.86
CA ARG A 194 -10.72 8.66 1.42
C ARG A 194 -9.98 9.75 0.65
N GLN A 195 -10.20 11.02 1.01
CA GLN A 195 -9.48 12.15 0.42
C GLN A 195 -7.97 12.06 0.65
N PHE A 196 -7.54 11.68 1.86
CA PHE A 196 -6.14 11.47 2.18
C PHE A 196 -5.50 10.40 1.28
N LEU A 197 -6.16 9.24 1.12
CA LEU A 197 -5.70 8.14 0.27
C LEU A 197 -5.57 8.58 -1.19
N LEU A 198 -6.60 9.21 -1.75
CA LEU A 198 -6.60 9.68 -3.14
C LEU A 198 -5.50 10.71 -3.38
N GLN A 199 -5.44 11.76 -2.56
CA GLN A 199 -4.51 12.88 -2.79
C GLN A 199 -3.04 12.50 -2.56
N SER A 200 -2.76 11.57 -1.65
CA SER A 200 -1.39 11.11 -1.39
C SER A 200 -0.94 9.98 -2.34
N SER A 201 -1.85 9.41 -3.15
CA SER A 201 -1.55 8.33 -4.10
C SER A 201 -0.55 8.72 -5.20
N ILE A 202 -0.35 10.02 -5.46
CA ILE A 202 0.66 10.53 -6.40
C ILE A 202 2.09 10.29 -5.93
N LEU A 203 2.29 9.91 -4.66
CA LEU A 203 3.58 9.70 -4.03
C LEU A 203 3.99 8.23 -4.10
N ASP A 204 5.26 7.95 -4.44
CA ASP A 204 5.78 6.57 -4.42
C ASP A 204 6.21 6.12 -3.02
N ARG A 205 6.52 7.09 -2.15
CA ARG A 205 6.78 6.88 -0.73
C ARG A 205 6.12 7.97 0.10
N LEU A 206 5.63 7.59 1.26
CA LEU A 206 4.79 8.37 2.13
C LEU A 206 5.51 8.56 3.46
N SER A 207 5.53 9.79 3.96
CA SER A 207 5.83 10.10 5.36
C SER A 207 4.80 11.10 5.85
N GLY A 208 4.59 11.19 7.17
CA GLY A 208 3.62 12.12 7.75
C GLY A 208 3.80 13.57 7.25
N PRO A 209 5.01 14.18 7.39
CA PRO A 209 5.25 15.54 6.93
C PRO A 209 5.08 15.76 5.42
N LEU A 210 5.37 14.74 4.60
CA LEU A 210 5.17 14.81 3.16
C LEU A 210 3.68 14.74 2.81
N CYS A 211 2.92 13.85 3.46
CA CYS A 211 1.48 13.75 3.24
C CYS A 211 0.77 15.04 3.68
N ASP A 212 1.17 15.65 4.80
CA ASP A 212 0.62 16.95 5.25
C ASP A 212 0.88 18.04 4.20
N ALA A 213 2.10 18.11 3.67
CA ALA A 213 2.46 19.10 2.66
C ALA A 213 1.68 18.91 1.35
N VAL A 214 1.44 17.66 0.94
CA VAL A 214 0.77 17.34 -0.33
C VAL A 214 -0.75 17.44 -0.21
N THR A 215 -1.35 16.92 0.83
CA THR A 215 -2.81 16.92 1.00
C THR A 215 -3.35 18.25 1.56
N GLY A 216 -2.48 19.04 2.22
CA GLY A 216 -2.91 20.23 2.97
C GLY A 216 -3.67 19.91 4.25
N GLN A 217 -3.78 18.62 4.61
CA GLN A 217 -4.34 18.17 5.87
C GLN A 217 -3.26 18.20 6.98
N ALA A 218 -3.70 18.05 8.23
CA ALA A 218 -2.81 17.88 9.38
C ALA A 218 -2.86 16.44 9.89
N ASN A 219 -1.80 16.02 10.58
CA ASN A 219 -1.69 14.71 11.24
C ASN A 219 -1.54 13.51 10.30
N GLY A 220 -0.99 13.69 9.11
CA GLY A 220 -0.72 12.62 8.14
C GLY A 220 0.11 11.48 8.73
N GLY A 221 0.99 11.76 9.69
CA GLY A 221 1.70 10.71 10.44
C GLY A 221 0.77 9.81 11.27
N ALA A 222 -0.20 10.40 11.97
CA ALA A 222 -1.20 9.65 12.72
C ALA A 222 -2.14 8.88 11.77
N THR A 223 -2.53 9.50 10.65
CA THR A 223 -3.34 8.85 9.62
C THR A 223 -2.62 7.62 9.05
N LEU A 224 -1.33 7.73 8.69
CA LEU A 224 -0.55 6.58 8.20
C LEU A 224 -0.46 5.44 9.23
N VAL A 225 -0.29 5.75 10.52
CA VAL A 225 -0.30 4.74 11.59
C VAL A 225 -1.66 4.07 11.70
N THR A 226 -2.75 4.83 11.59
CA THR A 226 -4.11 4.27 11.59
C THR A 226 -4.36 3.37 10.38
N LEU A 227 -3.95 3.81 9.18
CA LEU A 227 -4.05 3.03 7.95
C LEU A 227 -3.25 1.73 8.02
N GLU A 228 -2.02 1.78 8.56
CA GLU A 228 -1.19 0.59 8.80
C GLU A 228 -1.89 -0.38 9.76
N ARG A 229 -2.39 0.11 10.90
CA ARG A 229 -3.08 -0.72 11.90
C ARG A 229 -4.36 -1.34 11.36
N ALA A 230 -5.05 -0.67 10.46
CA ALA A 230 -6.23 -1.16 9.77
C ALA A 230 -5.92 -2.10 8.59
N ASN A 231 -4.62 -2.41 8.35
CA ASN A 231 -4.13 -3.17 7.20
C ASN A 231 -4.68 -2.65 5.85
N LEU A 232 -4.80 -1.33 5.69
CA LEU A 232 -5.28 -0.68 4.45
C LEU A 232 -4.17 -0.57 3.41
N PHE A 233 -3.58 -1.71 3.05
CA PHE A 233 -2.61 -1.85 1.95
C PHE A 233 -1.42 -0.89 2.05
N LEU A 234 -1.01 -0.54 3.28
CA LEU A 234 0.14 0.30 3.55
C LEU A 234 1.32 -0.58 3.98
N VAL A 235 2.45 -0.46 3.29
CA VAL A 235 3.65 -1.26 3.51
C VAL A 235 4.74 -0.37 4.13
N PRO A 236 5.26 -0.68 5.34
CA PRO A 236 6.37 0.06 5.91
C PRO A 236 7.66 -0.19 5.11
N LEU A 237 8.44 0.87 4.90
CA LEU A 237 9.72 0.85 4.17
C LEU A 237 10.94 0.89 5.10
N ASP A 238 10.73 1.17 6.39
CA ASP A 238 11.78 1.17 7.41
C ASP A 238 11.29 0.60 8.75
N ASP A 239 12.23 0.10 9.56
CA ASP A 239 11.92 -0.46 10.90
C ASP A 239 11.34 0.57 11.85
N ARG A 240 11.60 1.86 11.58
CA ARG A 240 11.12 3.00 12.39
C ARG A 240 9.74 3.48 11.98
N ARG A 241 9.13 2.89 10.95
CA ARG A 241 7.80 3.22 10.45
C ARG A 241 7.61 4.72 10.17
N ARG A 242 8.63 5.33 9.58
CA ARG A 242 8.60 6.74 9.14
C ARG A 242 8.26 6.85 7.66
N TRP A 243 8.63 5.82 6.90
CA TRP A 243 8.37 5.74 5.48
C TRP A 243 7.49 4.56 5.19
N TYR A 244 6.51 4.80 4.32
CA TYR A 244 5.56 3.82 3.85
C TYR A 244 5.43 3.89 2.34
N ARG A 245 4.84 2.88 1.73
CA ARG A 245 4.28 2.95 0.38
C ARG A 245 2.90 2.30 0.39
N TYR A 246 2.05 2.71 -0.55
CA TYR A 246 0.90 1.88 -0.89
C TYR A 246 1.37 0.60 -1.58
N HIS A 247 0.62 -0.46 -1.38
CA HIS A 247 0.69 -1.64 -2.23
C HIS A 247 0.44 -1.23 -3.70
N HIS A 248 1.20 -1.76 -4.66
CA HIS A 248 1.19 -1.25 -6.03
C HIS A 248 -0.19 -1.23 -6.68
N LEU A 249 -0.95 -2.34 -6.59
CA LEU A 249 -2.33 -2.39 -7.09
C LEU A 249 -3.24 -1.33 -6.46
N PHE A 250 -3.12 -1.12 -5.15
CA PHE A 250 -3.95 -0.13 -4.47
C PHE A 250 -3.57 1.29 -4.88
N ALA A 251 -2.27 1.57 -5.05
CA ALA A 251 -1.79 2.86 -5.54
C ALA A 251 -2.37 3.19 -6.92
N ASP A 252 -2.39 2.20 -7.83
CA ASP A 252 -2.92 2.39 -9.19
C ASP A 252 -4.43 2.67 -9.17
N VAL A 253 -5.20 1.91 -8.38
CA VAL A 253 -6.64 2.18 -8.20
C VAL A 253 -6.88 3.58 -7.63
N LEU A 254 -6.14 3.98 -6.60
CA LEU A 254 -6.27 5.32 -6.02
C LEU A 254 -5.94 6.43 -7.03
N ARG A 255 -4.94 6.24 -7.88
CA ARG A 255 -4.57 7.21 -8.93
C ARG A 255 -5.62 7.30 -10.02
N ALA A 256 -6.20 6.17 -10.43
CA ALA A 256 -7.30 6.16 -11.40
C ALA A 256 -8.52 6.92 -10.86
N HIS A 257 -8.90 6.69 -9.60
CA HIS A 257 -9.99 7.42 -8.94
C HIS A 257 -9.68 8.90 -8.71
N LEU A 258 -8.45 9.24 -8.38
CA LEU A 258 -8.02 10.64 -8.25
C LEU A 258 -8.20 11.37 -9.59
N LEU A 259 -7.85 10.73 -10.71
CA LEU A 259 -8.02 11.29 -12.04
C LEU A 259 -9.49 11.41 -12.45
N ASP A 260 -10.33 10.43 -12.12
CA ASP A 260 -11.77 10.47 -12.46
C ASP A 260 -12.52 11.54 -11.65
N GLU A 261 -12.19 11.68 -10.36
CA GLU A 261 -12.95 12.53 -9.44
C GLU A 261 -12.36 13.92 -9.23
N GLN A 262 -11.04 14.05 -9.35
CA GLN A 262 -10.29 15.24 -8.92
C GLN A 262 -9.15 15.61 -9.89
N ALA A 263 -9.32 15.36 -11.19
CA ALA A 263 -8.33 15.68 -12.23
C ALA A 263 -7.73 17.09 -12.08
N ASP A 264 -8.56 18.08 -11.79
CA ASP A 264 -8.16 19.49 -11.65
C ASP A 264 -7.20 19.74 -10.48
N GLN A 265 -7.20 18.87 -9.47
CA GLN A 265 -6.31 19.00 -8.30
C GLN A 265 -4.93 18.36 -8.52
N VAL A 266 -4.81 17.43 -9.47
CA VAL A 266 -3.58 16.66 -9.70
C VAL A 266 -2.35 17.55 -9.93
N PRO A 267 -2.39 18.60 -10.78
CA PRO A 267 -1.24 19.50 -10.95
C PRO A 267 -0.84 20.21 -9.64
N ALA A 268 -1.82 20.64 -8.84
CA ALA A 268 -1.55 21.31 -7.56
C ALA A 268 -0.92 20.36 -6.53
N LEU A 269 -1.38 19.10 -6.48
CA LEU A 269 -0.80 18.06 -5.62
C LEU A 269 0.67 17.80 -5.98
N HIS A 270 0.97 17.63 -7.28
CA HIS A 270 2.33 17.46 -7.76
C HIS A 270 3.20 18.70 -7.50
N SER A 271 2.66 19.91 -7.65
CA SER A 271 3.41 21.14 -7.34
C SER A 271 3.83 21.21 -5.86
N ARG A 272 2.90 20.90 -4.93
CA ARG A 272 3.20 20.83 -3.49
C ARG A 272 4.22 19.75 -3.14
N ALA A 273 4.13 18.58 -3.77
CA ALA A 273 5.11 17.51 -3.62
C ALA A 273 6.51 17.97 -4.09
N SER A 274 6.57 18.66 -5.23
CA SER A 274 7.80 19.23 -5.77
C SER A 274 8.45 20.23 -4.80
N ASP A 275 7.67 21.18 -4.25
CA ASP A 275 8.15 22.15 -3.24
C ASP A 275 8.68 21.47 -1.97
N TRP A 276 8.05 20.36 -1.56
CA TRP A 276 8.50 19.63 -0.38
C TRP A 276 9.82 18.92 -0.66
N PHE A 277 9.94 18.19 -1.76
CA PHE A 277 11.17 17.46 -2.10
C PHE A 277 12.35 18.41 -2.38
N GLU A 278 12.11 19.58 -2.94
CA GLU A 278 13.13 20.62 -3.10
C GLU A 278 13.70 21.04 -1.74
N ARG A 279 12.84 21.36 -0.77
CA ARG A 279 13.24 21.75 0.60
C ARG A 279 13.89 20.61 1.38
N SER A 280 13.47 19.37 1.12
CA SER A 280 14.05 18.17 1.72
C SER A 280 15.38 17.74 1.10
N GLY A 281 15.86 18.43 0.05
CA GLY A 281 17.14 18.15 -0.60
C GLY A 281 17.12 16.93 -1.52
N GLU A 282 15.96 16.60 -2.09
CA GLU A 282 15.75 15.45 -2.98
C GLU A 282 15.39 15.90 -4.39
N PRO A 283 16.36 16.45 -5.15
CA PRO A 283 16.10 17.14 -6.41
C PRO A 283 15.48 16.26 -7.49
N ALA A 284 15.80 14.95 -7.52
CA ALA A 284 15.25 14.05 -8.52
C ALA A 284 13.73 13.92 -8.39
N GLU A 285 13.23 13.76 -7.17
CA GLU A 285 11.79 13.71 -6.88
C GLU A 285 11.13 15.07 -7.10
N ALA A 286 11.81 16.16 -6.71
CA ALA A 286 11.30 17.51 -6.94
C ALA A 286 11.08 17.80 -8.43
N ILE A 287 12.03 17.41 -9.29
CA ILE A 287 11.94 17.55 -10.75
C ILE A 287 10.82 16.66 -11.31
N ARG A 288 10.76 15.39 -10.88
CA ARG A 288 9.73 14.44 -11.32
C ARG A 288 8.32 14.98 -11.06
N HIS A 289 8.09 15.49 -9.85
CA HIS A 289 6.80 16.08 -9.50
C HIS A 289 6.54 17.41 -10.22
N ALA A 290 7.55 18.26 -10.46
CA ALA A 290 7.36 19.48 -11.27
C ALA A 290 6.96 19.16 -12.72
N LEU A 291 7.58 18.14 -13.33
CA LEU A 291 7.22 17.65 -14.66
C LEU A 291 5.79 17.12 -14.70
N ALA A 292 5.39 16.31 -13.71
CA ALA A 292 4.04 15.78 -13.59
C ALA A 292 2.98 16.86 -13.33
N ALA A 293 3.35 17.97 -12.69
CA ALA A 293 2.49 19.15 -12.53
C ALA A 293 2.35 19.97 -13.83
N GLY A 294 3.14 19.69 -14.86
CA GLY A 294 3.24 20.51 -16.07
C GLY A 294 4.01 21.81 -15.89
N ASP A 295 4.69 22.02 -14.75
CA ASP A 295 5.52 23.18 -14.47
C ASP A 295 6.95 22.97 -15.01
N PHE A 296 7.06 23.05 -16.34
CA PHE A 296 8.31 22.79 -17.06
C PHE A 296 9.41 23.81 -16.74
N ASP A 297 9.06 25.06 -16.42
CA ASP A 297 10.04 26.09 -16.06
C ASP A 297 10.66 25.81 -14.70
N LYS A 298 9.85 25.43 -13.70
CA LYS A 298 10.36 25.00 -12.39
C LYS A 298 11.18 23.71 -12.53
N ALA A 299 10.69 22.72 -13.27
CA ALA A 299 11.43 21.48 -13.50
C ALA A 299 12.81 21.75 -14.13
N ALA A 300 12.87 22.66 -15.11
CA ALA A 300 14.11 23.07 -15.76
C ALA A 300 15.06 23.82 -14.79
N ASN A 301 14.56 24.74 -13.96
CA ASN A 301 15.34 25.42 -12.93
C ASN A 301 15.98 24.42 -11.95
N LEU A 302 15.19 23.48 -11.43
CA LEU A 302 15.65 22.44 -10.52
C LEU A 302 16.67 21.53 -11.18
N ALA A 303 16.42 21.14 -12.44
CA ALA A 303 17.33 20.30 -13.21
C ALA A 303 18.69 20.98 -13.43
N GLU A 304 18.75 22.29 -13.70
CA GLU A 304 20.02 23.02 -13.86
C GLU A 304 20.88 22.97 -12.59
N LEU A 305 20.24 23.13 -11.43
CA LEU A 305 20.91 23.04 -10.14
C LEU A 305 21.40 21.62 -9.84
N ALA A 306 20.62 20.61 -10.23
CA ALA A 306 20.92 19.21 -9.96
C ALA A 306 21.91 18.58 -10.94
N ILE A 307 22.05 19.11 -12.16
CA ILE A 307 22.68 18.42 -13.29
C ILE A 307 24.11 17.94 -12.99
N ARG A 308 24.89 18.78 -12.30
CA ARG A 308 26.28 18.46 -11.94
C ARG A 308 26.35 17.34 -10.91
N ALA A 309 25.50 17.39 -9.88
CA ALA A 309 25.45 16.38 -8.84
C ALA A 309 24.98 15.03 -9.40
N MET A 310 23.97 15.05 -10.29
CA MET A 310 23.45 13.86 -10.96
C MET A 310 24.49 13.19 -11.85
N ALA A 311 25.25 13.97 -12.62
CA ALA A 311 26.34 13.46 -13.45
C ALA A 311 27.46 12.84 -12.59
N GLN A 312 27.82 13.46 -11.46
CA GLN A 312 28.81 12.91 -10.53
C GLN A 312 28.34 11.61 -9.87
N ALA A 313 27.03 11.51 -9.58
CA ALA A 313 26.40 10.32 -9.02
C ALA A 313 26.05 9.24 -10.06
N ARG A 314 26.40 9.43 -11.33
CA ARG A 314 26.08 8.54 -12.45
C ARG A 314 24.59 8.20 -12.55
N GLN A 315 23.74 9.24 -12.50
CA GLN A 315 22.29 9.13 -12.65
C GLN A 315 21.83 9.54 -14.05
N GLU A 316 22.56 9.13 -15.09
CA GLU A 316 22.28 9.51 -16.48
C GLU A 316 20.90 9.01 -16.94
N ALA A 317 20.45 7.86 -16.45
CA ALA A 317 19.12 7.32 -16.74
C ALA A 317 17.99 8.26 -16.29
N THR A 318 18.10 8.80 -15.07
CA THR A 318 17.14 9.77 -14.52
C THR A 318 17.14 11.07 -15.33
N MET A 319 18.33 11.59 -15.63
CA MET A 319 18.48 12.79 -16.47
C MET A 319 17.85 12.61 -17.85
N ARG A 320 18.07 11.46 -18.49
CA ARG A 320 17.46 11.12 -19.78
C ARG A 320 15.94 10.99 -19.68
N GLY A 321 15.43 10.50 -18.54
CA GLY A 321 14.00 10.51 -18.24
C GLY A 321 13.40 11.91 -18.29
N TRP A 322 14.05 12.89 -17.65
CA TRP A 322 13.59 14.28 -17.67
C TRP A 322 13.62 14.90 -19.07
N LEU A 323 14.68 14.65 -19.83
CA LEU A 323 14.81 15.16 -21.20
C LEU A 323 13.67 14.69 -22.12
N LYS A 324 13.16 13.46 -21.93
CA LYS A 324 12.05 12.93 -22.73
C LYS A 324 10.73 13.67 -22.49
N VAL A 325 10.57 14.30 -21.33
CA VAL A 325 9.32 14.97 -20.91
C VAL A 325 9.39 16.49 -21.09
N LEU A 326 10.57 17.09 -20.90
CA LEU A 326 10.75 18.53 -21.04
C LEU A 326 10.51 19.00 -22.50
N PRO A 327 9.75 20.09 -22.71
CA PRO A 327 9.61 20.69 -24.02
C PRO A 327 10.98 21.13 -24.58
N ALA A 328 11.23 20.84 -25.86
CA ALA A 328 12.49 21.16 -26.51
C ALA A 328 12.82 22.66 -26.46
N GLU A 329 11.81 23.52 -26.48
CA GLU A 329 11.93 24.98 -26.37
C GLU A 329 12.52 25.38 -25.02
N VAL A 330 12.04 24.79 -23.91
CA VAL A 330 12.55 25.07 -22.55
C VAL A 330 14.02 24.67 -22.43
N VAL A 331 14.41 23.53 -23.02
CA VAL A 331 15.79 23.04 -22.96
C VAL A 331 16.72 23.90 -23.81
N ARG A 332 16.33 24.26 -25.04
CA ARG A 332 17.19 24.97 -26.01
C ARG A 332 17.66 26.34 -25.54
N PHE A 333 16.85 27.04 -24.73
CA PHE A 333 17.22 28.35 -24.19
C PHE A 333 18.03 28.27 -22.89
N ARG A 334 18.39 27.05 -22.44
CA ARG A 334 19.09 26.78 -21.19
C ARG A 334 20.41 26.02 -21.46
N PRO A 335 21.53 26.75 -21.63
CA PRO A 335 22.81 26.14 -22.00
C PRO A 335 23.31 25.09 -21.01
N VAL A 336 23.05 25.29 -19.71
CA VAL A 336 23.45 24.34 -18.66
C VAL A 336 22.72 23.01 -18.82
N LEU A 337 21.40 23.04 -19.04
CA LEU A 337 20.62 21.84 -19.34
C LEU A 337 21.08 21.17 -20.63
N THR A 338 21.27 21.96 -21.69
CA THR A 338 21.64 21.45 -23.01
C THR A 338 22.96 20.68 -22.94
N VAL A 339 23.99 21.25 -22.29
CA VAL A 339 25.29 20.59 -22.10
C VAL A 339 25.18 19.38 -21.19
N GLY A 340 24.46 19.48 -20.07
CA GLY A 340 24.32 18.39 -19.12
C GLY A 340 23.59 17.18 -19.71
N PHE A 341 22.51 17.40 -20.46
CA PHE A 341 21.79 16.34 -21.16
C PHE A 341 22.59 15.74 -22.31
N ALA A 342 23.32 16.55 -23.09
CA ALA A 342 24.22 16.02 -24.11
C ALA A 342 25.30 15.13 -23.49
N GLY A 343 25.87 15.52 -22.34
CA GLY A 343 26.81 14.68 -21.59
C GLY A 343 26.21 13.34 -21.16
N ALA A 344 24.99 13.34 -20.61
CA ALA A 344 24.29 12.11 -20.22
C ALA A 344 23.98 11.19 -21.42
N LEU A 345 23.65 11.75 -22.57
CA LEU A 345 23.43 10.98 -23.81
C LEU A 345 24.72 10.38 -24.35
N LEU A 346 25.82 11.16 -24.38
CA LEU A 346 27.13 10.67 -24.83
C LEU A 346 27.64 9.53 -23.95
N LEU A 347 27.48 9.64 -22.62
CA LEU A 347 27.83 8.57 -21.69
C LEU A 347 26.98 7.32 -21.85
N ALA A 348 25.73 7.46 -22.29
CA ALA A 348 24.84 6.35 -22.64
C ALA A 348 25.09 5.79 -24.06
N GLY A 349 26.01 6.36 -24.83
CA GLY A 349 26.29 5.97 -26.22
C GLY A 349 25.28 6.49 -27.25
N GLU A 350 24.42 7.44 -26.88
CA GLU A 350 23.36 8.00 -27.73
C GLU A 350 23.84 9.24 -28.50
N PHE A 351 24.90 9.08 -29.29
CA PHE A 351 25.58 10.17 -30.01
C PHE A 351 24.65 10.98 -30.92
N GLU A 352 23.79 10.33 -31.71
CA GLU A 352 22.85 11.03 -32.59
C GLU A 352 21.83 11.90 -31.83
N ALA A 353 21.42 11.46 -30.64
CA ALA A 353 20.52 12.24 -29.80
C ALA A 353 21.22 13.47 -29.21
N ALA A 354 22.51 13.33 -28.86
CA ALA A 354 23.34 14.45 -28.40
C ALA A 354 23.55 15.49 -29.51
N ASP A 355 23.76 15.06 -30.76
CA ASP A 355 23.91 15.97 -31.92
C ASP A 355 22.66 16.82 -32.15
N LYS A 356 21.47 16.21 -32.02
CA LYS A 356 20.17 16.87 -32.19
C LYS A 356 19.87 17.94 -31.13
N LEU A 357 20.52 17.89 -29.96
CA LEU A 357 20.45 18.94 -28.93
C LEU A 357 21.26 20.19 -29.29
N GLY A 358 22.08 20.15 -30.35
CA GLY A 358 22.79 21.32 -30.87
C GLY A 358 24.13 21.65 -30.19
N VAL A 359 24.65 20.75 -29.33
CA VAL A 359 25.87 21.01 -28.54
C VAL A 359 27.16 21.00 -29.38
N ILE A 360 27.14 20.44 -30.60
CA ILE A 360 28.34 20.38 -31.47
C ILE A 360 28.59 21.67 -32.26
N TYR A 361 27.67 22.64 -32.29
CA TYR A 361 27.84 23.84 -33.12
C TYR A 361 28.55 25.03 -32.44
N ILE A 362 29.05 24.88 -31.20
CA ILE A 362 29.74 25.97 -30.49
C ILE A 362 31.24 26.05 -30.85
N GLU A 363 31.86 24.98 -31.37
CA GLU A 363 33.29 25.03 -31.77
C GLU A 363 33.54 25.63 -33.17
N SER A 364 32.55 25.75 -34.06
CA SER A 364 32.79 26.20 -35.44
C SER A 364 32.78 27.73 -35.64
N LYS A 365 32.21 28.51 -34.71
CA LYS A 365 32.15 29.99 -34.83
C LYS A 365 33.29 30.75 -34.13
N SER A 366 34.16 30.07 -33.38
CA SER A 366 35.30 30.71 -32.69
C SER A 366 36.55 30.86 -33.59
N LYS A 367 36.62 30.17 -34.75
CA LYS A 367 37.81 30.17 -35.63
C LYS A 367 37.73 31.00 -36.91
N SER A 368 36.79 31.92 -37.05
CA SER A 368 36.74 32.84 -38.20
C SER A 368 36.90 34.29 -37.77
N HIS A 369 38.11 34.65 -37.31
CA HIS A 369 38.59 36.03 -37.39
C HIS A 369 39.24 36.20 -38.78
N PRO A 370 38.71 37.07 -39.68
CA PRO A 370 39.41 37.40 -40.91
C PRO A 370 40.54 38.37 -40.58
N ALA A 371 41.79 37.92 -40.76
CA ALA A 371 42.93 38.83 -40.83
C ALA A 371 42.83 39.63 -42.13
N HIS A 372 42.39 40.88 -42.02
CA HIS A 372 42.62 41.92 -43.02
C HIS A 372 43.54 42.98 -42.43
N ARG A 373 44.84 42.90 -42.75
CA ARG A 373 45.59 43.93 -43.47
C ARG A 373 47.02 43.48 -43.71
#